data_AF-A0A3P9CAL9-F1
#
_entry.id   AF-A0A3P9CAL9-F1
#
_cell.length_a   1.000
_cell.length_b   1.000
_cell.length_c   1.000
_cell.angle_alpha   90.00
_cell.angle_beta   90.00
_cell.angle_gamma   90.00
#
_symmetry.space_group_name_H-M   'P 1'
#
loop_
_entity.id
_entity.type
_entity.pdbx_description
1 polymer ?
#
loop_
_entity_poly.entity_id
_entity_poly.type
_entity_poly.pdbx_seq_one_letter_code
_entity_poly.pdbx_strand_id
1 'polypeptide(L)'
;MSEDVHLPESAFNLLPVEDKKKEKAPRYISKFRPAVMLERKLVKEPIRTMGPARLELPSPENFLKKHSKEPKLPEQTQSSKDVHKTCSFTERKPPVPRRNDKPLMGIHTKRDFLKETPELVPMKPQPACVDTSKGHKQVLENSGLVPKFITRKDFGRVPAYLQQRTHPSCC
;
A
#
# COMPACT_ATOMS: atom_id res chain seq x y z
N MET A 1 45.85 0.22 -35.56
CA MET A 1 44.46 -0.13 -35.90
C MET A 1 44.52 -0.80 -37.27
N SER A 2 44.77 -2.09 -37.29
CA SER A 2 44.78 -2.91 -38.51
C SER A 2 43.34 -3.26 -38.82
N GLU A 3 42.85 -2.81 -39.98
CA GLU A 3 41.58 -3.27 -40.53
C GLU A 3 41.77 -4.71 -41.03
N ASP A 4 41.05 -5.65 -40.43
CA ASP A 4 41.07 -7.05 -40.84
C ASP A 4 40.38 -7.20 -42.20
N VAL A 5 41.18 -7.18 -43.27
CA VAL A 5 40.71 -7.46 -44.63
C VAL A 5 40.41 -8.96 -44.73
N HIS A 6 39.15 -9.32 -44.50
CA HIS A 6 38.68 -10.68 -44.76
C HIS A 6 38.57 -10.92 -46.27
N LEU A 7 39.41 -11.82 -46.80
CA LEU A 7 39.26 -12.37 -48.15
C LEU A 7 37.89 -13.09 -48.25
N PRO A 8 37.20 -12.98 -49.40
CA PRO A 8 35.85 -13.54 -49.56
C PRO A 8 35.81 -15.06 -49.41
N GLU A 9 36.91 -15.74 -49.72
CA GLU A 9 37.05 -17.19 -49.64
C GLU A 9 38.26 -17.53 -48.76
N SER A 10 38.02 -17.87 -47.49
CA SER A 10 39.07 -18.27 -46.54
C SER A 10 38.67 -19.59 -45.88
N ALA A 11 39.61 -20.54 -45.80
CA ALA A 11 39.38 -21.86 -45.20
C ALA A 11 38.91 -21.79 -43.74
N PHE A 12 39.25 -20.72 -43.02
CA PHE A 12 38.82 -20.48 -41.64
C PHE A 12 37.34 -20.06 -41.54
N ASN A 13 36.74 -19.53 -42.61
CA ASN A 13 35.32 -19.17 -42.67
C ASN A 13 34.40 -20.38 -42.96
N LEU A 14 34.98 -21.56 -43.23
CA LEU A 14 34.24 -22.80 -43.51
C LEU A 14 33.71 -23.48 -42.25
N LEU A 15 34.27 -23.17 -41.08
CA LEU A 15 33.76 -23.65 -39.81
C LEU A 15 32.59 -22.76 -39.38
N PRO A 16 31.37 -23.31 -39.20
CA PRO A 16 30.25 -22.54 -38.70
C PRO A 16 30.61 -21.97 -37.33
N VAL A 17 30.60 -20.64 -37.20
CA VAL A 17 30.68 -20.00 -35.89
C VAL A 17 29.41 -20.37 -35.14
N GLU A 18 29.54 -21.04 -34.00
CA GLU A 18 28.38 -21.36 -33.18
C GLU A 18 27.70 -20.07 -32.74
N ASP A 19 26.51 -19.81 -33.29
CA ASP A 19 25.68 -18.69 -32.88
C ASP A 19 25.37 -18.82 -31.38
N LYS A 20 25.86 -17.86 -30.59
CA LYS A 20 25.54 -17.78 -29.16
C LYS A 20 24.02 -17.66 -29.02
N LYS A 21 23.38 -18.74 -28.55
CA LYS A 21 21.94 -18.78 -28.29
C LYS A 21 21.58 -17.65 -27.34
N LYS A 22 20.85 -16.64 -27.83
CA LYS A 22 20.37 -15.54 -27.00
C LYS A 22 19.34 -16.09 -26.01
N GLU A 23 19.69 -16.14 -24.73
CA GLU A 23 18.77 -16.54 -23.69
C GLU A 23 17.63 -15.51 -23.58
N LYS A 24 16.39 -15.98 -23.58
CA LYS A 24 15.22 -15.12 -23.42
C LYS A 24 15.17 -14.64 -21.98
N ALA A 25 14.90 -13.35 -21.79
CA ALA A 25 14.68 -12.80 -20.46
C ALA A 25 13.53 -13.54 -19.73
N PRO A 26 13.62 -13.69 -18.40
CA PRO A 26 12.57 -14.31 -17.62
C PRO A 26 11.26 -13.53 -17.77
N ARG A 27 10.14 -14.27 -17.81
CA ARG A 27 8.80 -13.69 -17.89
C ARG A 27 8.52 -12.85 -16.64
N TYR A 28 7.93 -11.67 -16.82
CA TYR A 28 7.46 -10.84 -15.71
C TYR A 28 6.48 -11.61 -14.81
N ILE A 29 6.66 -11.47 -13.49
CA ILE A 29 5.76 -12.00 -12.47
C ILE A 29 5.27 -10.82 -11.62
N SER A 30 3.95 -10.76 -11.38
CA SER A 30 3.35 -9.74 -10.53
C SER A 30 3.92 -9.77 -9.10
N LYS A 31 4.21 -8.58 -8.55
CA LYS A 31 4.64 -8.39 -7.16
C LYS A 31 3.66 -8.97 -6.14
N PHE A 32 2.37 -9.07 -6.51
CA PHE A 32 1.30 -9.56 -5.64
C PHE A 32 1.04 -11.06 -5.75
N ARG A 33 1.74 -11.79 -6.64
CA ARG A 33 1.62 -13.25 -6.76
C ARG A 33 1.71 -13.99 -5.40
N PRO A 34 2.65 -13.70 -4.48
CA PRO A 34 2.72 -14.42 -3.21
C PRO A 34 1.49 -14.19 -2.33
N ALA A 35 0.96 -12.96 -2.27
CA ALA A 35 -0.24 -12.64 -1.48
C ALA A 35 -1.47 -13.41 -1.98
N VAL A 36 -1.71 -13.40 -3.29
CA VAL A 36 -2.83 -14.14 -3.91
C VAL A 36 -2.72 -15.65 -3.66
N MET A 37 -1.51 -16.20 -3.62
CA MET A 37 -1.30 -17.62 -3.31
C MET A 37 -1.64 -17.97 -1.86
N LEU A 38 -1.39 -17.07 -0.90
CA LEU A 38 -1.76 -17.26 0.50
C LEU A 38 -3.27 -17.16 0.69
N GLU A 39 -3.92 -16.15 0.10
CA GLU A 39 -5.37 -15.99 0.14
C GLU A 39 -6.10 -17.22 -0.41
N ARG A 40 -5.65 -17.73 -1.57
CA ARG A 40 -6.21 -18.94 -2.16
C ARG A 40 -6.03 -20.20 -1.31
N LYS A 41 -4.98 -20.28 -0.50
CA LYS A 41 -4.74 -21.41 0.41
C LYS A 41 -5.64 -21.33 1.64
N LEU A 42 -5.83 -20.14 2.21
CA LEU A 42 -6.70 -19.92 3.38
C LEU A 42 -8.17 -20.26 3.11
N VAL A 43 -8.63 -20.11 1.86
CA VAL A 43 -10.04 -20.37 1.51
C VAL A 43 -10.32 -21.86 1.25
N LYS A 44 -9.29 -22.70 1.11
CA LYS A 44 -9.44 -24.14 0.80
C LYS A 44 -9.50 -24.97 2.08
N GLU A 45 -10.62 -24.88 2.80
CA GLU A 45 -11.06 -26.00 3.60
C GLU A 45 -11.51 -27.11 2.62
N PRO A 46 -10.87 -28.30 2.61
CA PRO A 46 -10.94 -29.25 1.50
C PRO A 46 -12.35 -29.79 1.18
N ILE A 47 -13.36 -29.49 2.00
CA ILE A 47 -14.68 -30.16 2.02
C ILE A 47 -15.81 -29.24 2.53
N ARG A 48 -15.64 -27.91 2.47
CA ARG A 48 -16.58 -26.95 3.09
C ARG A 48 -18.03 -27.00 2.56
N THR A 49 -18.23 -27.36 1.29
CA THR A 49 -19.56 -27.31 0.66
C THR A 49 -20.33 -28.63 0.77
N MET A 50 -19.68 -29.76 0.50
CA MET A 50 -20.37 -31.07 0.39
C MET A 50 -19.81 -32.16 1.32
N GLY A 51 -18.81 -31.86 2.16
CA GLY A 51 -18.16 -32.88 3.00
C GLY A 51 -17.37 -33.91 2.17
N PRO A 52 -16.70 -34.87 2.85
CA PRO A 52 -15.97 -35.94 2.18
C PRO A 52 -16.94 -36.93 1.52
N ALA A 53 -16.62 -37.38 0.30
CA ALA A 53 -17.47 -38.32 -0.45
C ALA A 53 -17.61 -39.70 0.21
N ARG A 54 -16.60 -40.12 0.99
CA ARG A 54 -16.63 -41.32 1.84
C ARG A 54 -16.01 -40.95 3.17
N LEU A 55 -16.79 -41.03 4.25
CA LEU A 55 -16.32 -40.82 5.61
C LEU A 55 -15.63 -42.10 6.09
N GLU A 56 -14.35 -42.04 6.41
CA GLU A 56 -13.67 -43.18 7.05
C GLU A 56 -14.21 -43.34 8.46
N LEU A 57 -14.77 -44.52 8.75
CA LEU A 57 -15.26 -44.84 10.08
C LEU A 57 -14.06 -45.11 11.00
N PRO A 58 -14.00 -44.49 12.19
CA PRO A 58 -12.93 -44.77 13.13
C PRO A 58 -12.99 -46.24 13.55
N SER A 59 -11.82 -46.88 13.61
CA SER A 59 -11.69 -48.21 14.21
C SER A 59 -12.24 -48.21 15.65
N PRO A 60 -12.98 -49.24 16.08
CA PRO A 60 -13.56 -49.32 17.43
C PRO A 60 -12.51 -49.25 18.56
N GLU A 61 -11.25 -49.52 18.25
CA GLU A 61 -10.13 -49.41 19.19
C GLU A 61 -9.71 -47.95 19.47
N ASN A 62 -10.02 -47.03 18.55
CA ASN A 62 -9.75 -45.59 18.65
C ASN A 62 -10.94 -44.82 19.26
N PHE A 63 -11.56 -45.36 20.30
CA PHE A 63 -12.64 -44.67 21.01
C PHE A 63 -12.11 -43.45 21.78
N LEU A 64 -12.98 -42.45 21.98
CA LEU A 64 -12.63 -41.21 22.66
C LEU A 64 -12.33 -41.47 24.14
N LYS A 65 -11.07 -41.25 24.55
CA LYS A 65 -10.64 -41.35 25.95
C LYS A 65 -10.81 -40.00 26.68
N LYS A 66 -10.95 -40.02 28.01
CA LYS A 66 -11.02 -38.80 28.83
C LYS A 66 -9.77 -37.92 28.56
N HIS A 67 -9.97 -36.61 28.45
CA HIS A 67 -8.92 -35.62 28.19
C HIS A 67 -8.17 -35.75 26.83
N SER A 68 -8.65 -36.58 25.90
CA SER A 68 -7.99 -36.79 24.60
C SER A 68 -8.01 -35.56 23.68
N LYS A 69 -9.01 -34.69 23.83
CA LYS A 69 -9.23 -33.51 22.99
C LYS A 69 -8.83 -32.21 23.69
N GLU A 70 -8.30 -32.31 24.91
CA GLU A 70 -7.86 -31.14 25.64
C GLU A 70 -6.54 -30.62 25.04
N PRO A 71 -6.46 -29.31 24.75
CA PRO A 71 -5.23 -28.72 24.25
C PRO A 71 -4.16 -28.83 25.34
N LYS A 72 -3.13 -29.64 25.10
CA LYS A 72 -1.98 -29.72 25.99
C LYS A 72 -1.19 -28.43 25.86
N LEU A 73 -1.28 -27.58 26.89
CA LEU A 73 -0.43 -26.41 27.01
C LEU A 73 1.02 -26.89 27.18
N PRO A 74 2.00 -26.29 26.48
CA PRO A 74 3.40 -26.62 26.71
C PRO A 74 3.77 -26.34 28.16
N GLU A 75 4.51 -27.25 28.78
CA GLU A 75 4.99 -27.12 30.15
C GLU A 75 5.88 -25.87 30.25
N GLN A 76 5.56 -24.94 31.16
CA GLN A 76 6.35 -23.74 31.39
C GLN A 76 7.68 -24.14 32.04
N THR A 77 8.67 -24.53 31.22
CA THR A 77 10.06 -24.60 31.66
C THR A 77 10.50 -23.19 32.08
N GLN A 78 11.36 -23.07 33.09
CA GLN A 78 11.76 -21.78 33.67
C GLN A 78 12.35 -20.77 32.66
N SER A 79 12.69 -21.22 31.44
CA SER A 79 13.08 -20.41 30.28
C SER A 79 11.91 -19.72 29.55
N SER A 80 10.65 -20.09 29.79
CA SER A 80 9.48 -19.52 29.10
C SER A 80 8.91 -18.27 29.79
N LYS A 81 9.44 -17.87 30.95
CA LYS A 81 9.03 -16.60 31.61
C LYS A 81 9.35 -15.36 30.78
N ASP A 82 10.22 -15.47 29.78
CA ASP A 82 10.59 -14.38 28.88
C ASP A 82 9.89 -14.41 27.51
N VAL A 83 9.04 -15.41 27.23
CA VAL A 83 8.44 -15.59 25.88
C VAL A 83 7.14 -14.77 25.69
N HIS A 84 6.61 -14.15 26.75
CA HIS A 84 5.54 -13.14 26.62
C HIS A 84 6.01 -11.78 26.06
N LYS A 85 7.15 -11.73 25.35
CA LYS A 85 7.74 -10.50 24.82
C LYS A 85 7.85 -10.46 23.29
N THR A 86 7.11 -11.29 22.56
CA THR A 86 7.04 -11.17 21.08
C THR A 86 6.01 -10.13 20.61
N CYS A 87 5.20 -9.58 21.50
CA CYS A 87 4.50 -8.32 21.25
C CYS A 87 5.35 -7.18 21.81
N SER A 88 6.44 -6.87 21.12
CA SER A 88 7.13 -5.60 21.28
C SER A 88 6.23 -4.51 20.70
N PHE A 89 5.14 -4.19 21.41
CA PHE A 89 4.55 -2.87 21.35
C PHE A 89 5.60 -1.95 21.98
N THR A 90 6.49 -1.44 21.13
CA THR A 90 7.73 -0.72 21.48
C THR A 90 7.50 0.66 22.06
N GLU A 91 6.42 0.85 22.81
CA GLU A 91 6.23 1.98 23.70
C GLU A 91 5.56 1.45 24.96
N ARG A 92 6.37 1.11 25.97
CA ARG A 92 5.82 0.95 27.32
C ARG A 92 5.16 2.28 27.67
N LYS A 93 3.86 2.24 27.99
CA LYS A 93 3.15 3.43 28.47
C LYS A 93 3.98 4.06 29.60
N PRO A 94 4.13 5.39 29.61
CA PRO A 94 4.88 6.04 30.67
C PRO A 94 4.28 5.67 32.04
N PRO A 95 5.12 5.56 33.08
CA PRO A 95 4.64 5.26 34.42
C PRO A 95 3.65 6.33 34.87
N VAL A 96 2.60 5.89 35.59
CA VAL A 96 1.58 6.78 36.11
C VAL A 96 2.24 7.82 37.05
N PRO A 97 1.91 9.12 36.94
CA PRO A 97 2.42 10.14 37.85
C PRO A 97 2.20 9.76 39.31
N ARG A 98 3.17 10.09 40.18
CA ARG A 98 3.08 9.79 41.60
C ARG A 98 2.10 10.74 42.27
N ARG A 99 1.51 10.30 43.38
CA ARG A 99 0.55 11.10 44.17
C ARG A 99 1.14 12.43 44.69
N ASN A 100 2.46 12.51 44.84
CA ASN A 100 3.18 13.70 45.29
C ASN A 100 3.63 14.62 44.15
N ASP A 101 3.45 14.20 42.88
CA ASP A 101 3.83 15.02 41.73
C ASP A 101 2.78 16.14 41.57
N LYS A 102 3.19 17.39 41.80
CA LYS A 102 2.34 18.56 41.57
C LYS A 102 2.42 18.93 40.09
N PRO A 103 1.37 18.72 39.28
CA PRO A 103 1.39 19.16 37.89
C PRO A 103 1.55 20.68 37.83
N LEU A 104 2.16 21.19 36.76
CA LEU A 104 2.22 22.62 36.49
C LEU A 104 0.79 23.12 36.29
N MET A 105 0.19 23.67 37.35
CA MET A 105 -1.18 24.16 37.32
C MET A 105 -1.22 25.53 36.66
N GLY A 106 -1.82 25.58 35.46
CA GLY A 106 -2.09 26.81 34.73
C GLY A 106 -0.82 27.50 34.25
N ILE A 107 -0.55 27.45 32.94
CA ILE A 107 0.38 28.39 32.34
C ILE A 107 -0.33 29.75 32.34
N HIS A 108 -0.16 30.52 33.41
CA HIS A 108 -0.72 31.86 33.53
C HIS A 108 0.08 32.80 32.61
N THR A 109 -0.28 32.84 31.34
CA THR A 109 0.28 33.82 30.40
C THR A 109 -0.31 35.20 30.72
N LYS A 110 0.53 36.21 30.90
CA LYS A 110 0.13 37.63 31.00
C LYS A 110 -0.32 38.22 29.65
N ARG A 111 -0.95 37.41 28.80
CA ARG A 111 -1.43 37.84 27.48
C ARG A 111 -2.83 38.39 27.64
N ASP A 112 -3.03 39.61 27.14
CA ASP A 112 -4.33 40.26 27.14
C ASP A 112 -5.15 39.69 25.97
N PHE A 113 -5.96 38.66 26.22
CA PHE A 113 -6.81 38.02 25.18
C PHE A 113 -7.77 39.00 24.48
N LEU A 114 -8.09 40.14 25.10
CA LEU A 114 -8.93 41.18 24.51
C LEU A 114 -8.17 42.08 23.52
N LYS A 115 -6.85 42.23 23.66
CA LYS A 115 -6.02 43.09 22.81
C LYS A 115 -5.26 42.31 21.74
N GLU A 116 -4.90 41.06 22.03
CA GLU A 116 -4.13 40.18 21.15
C GLU A 116 -4.97 39.27 20.26
N THR A 117 -6.31 39.32 20.34
CA THR A 117 -7.15 38.67 19.34
C THR A 117 -7.24 39.62 18.13
N PRO A 118 -6.42 39.46 17.07
CA PRO A 118 -6.73 40.15 15.83
C PRO A 118 -8.14 39.70 15.45
N GLU A 119 -9.00 40.62 15.02
CA GLU A 119 -10.28 40.31 14.42
C GLU A 119 -10.08 39.11 13.48
N LEU A 120 -10.49 37.93 13.94
CA LEU A 120 -10.22 36.70 13.24
C LEU A 120 -11.19 36.72 12.06
N VAL A 121 -10.76 37.34 10.96
CA VAL A 121 -11.57 37.47 9.76
C VAL A 121 -12.04 36.07 9.41
N PRO A 122 -13.36 35.82 9.42
CA PRO A 122 -13.87 34.48 9.23
C PRO A 122 -13.41 33.99 7.84
N MET A 123 -12.54 32.98 7.82
CA MET A 123 -12.13 32.36 6.58
C MET A 123 -13.36 31.75 5.91
N LYS A 124 -13.61 32.13 4.66
CA LYS A 124 -14.69 31.54 3.87
C LYS A 124 -14.43 30.03 3.75
N PRO A 125 -15.40 29.18 4.12
CA PRO A 125 -15.23 27.74 4.01
C PRO A 125 -15.06 27.33 2.56
N GLN A 126 -14.22 26.33 2.30
CA GLN A 126 -14.09 25.77 0.96
C GLN A 126 -15.40 25.08 0.53
N PRO A 127 -15.86 25.26 -0.72
CA PRO A 127 -17.05 24.59 -1.21
C PRO A 127 -16.80 23.08 -1.29
N ALA A 128 -17.56 22.31 -0.51
CA ALA A 128 -17.47 20.87 -0.43
C ALA A 128 -18.88 20.25 -0.33
N CYS A 129 -19.07 19.11 -0.97
CA CYS A 129 -20.29 18.31 -0.86
C CYS A 129 -20.11 17.24 0.23
N VAL A 130 -21.14 17.02 1.04
CA VAL A 130 -21.14 15.98 2.08
C VAL A 130 -22.13 14.90 1.66
N ASP A 131 -21.60 13.71 1.35
CA ASP A 131 -22.40 12.61 0.78
C ASP A 131 -22.99 11.70 1.88
N THR A 132 -22.27 11.56 3.01
CA THR A 132 -22.65 10.65 4.09
C THR A 132 -22.87 11.38 5.42
N SER A 133 -23.80 10.88 6.24
CA SER A 133 -24.02 11.36 7.61
C SER A 133 -22.80 11.19 8.53
N LYS A 134 -21.85 10.32 8.14
CA LYS A 134 -20.54 10.13 8.79
C LYS A 134 -19.53 11.24 8.48
N GLY A 135 -19.89 12.23 7.65
CA GLY A 135 -19.08 13.42 7.42
C GLY A 135 -17.99 13.25 6.37
N HIS A 136 -18.07 12.25 5.47
CA HIS A 136 -17.18 12.20 4.32
C HIS A 136 -17.46 13.41 3.40
N LYS A 137 -16.44 14.25 3.19
CA LYS A 137 -16.55 15.48 2.40
C LYS A 137 -15.76 15.36 1.10
N GLN A 138 -16.40 15.66 -0.01
CA GLN A 138 -15.74 15.76 -1.32
C GLN A 138 -15.59 17.24 -1.68
N VAL A 139 -14.34 17.69 -1.88
CA VAL A 139 -14.06 19.06 -2.31
C VAL A 139 -14.57 19.27 -3.73
N LEU A 140 -15.42 20.27 -3.91
CA LEU A 140 -16.21 20.45 -5.13
C LEU A 140 -15.35 20.87 -6.33
N GLU A 141 -14.25 21.57 -6.07
CA GLU A 141 -13.27 21.99 -7.07
C GLU A 141 -12.59 20.81 -7.79
N ASN A 142 -12.36 19.68 -7.12
CA ASN A 142 -11.59 18.55 -7.68
C ASN A 142 -12.47 17.37 -8.12
N SER A 143 -13.78 17.43 -7.83
CA SER A 143 -14.71 16.33 -8.09
C SER A 143 -15.21 16.25 -9.53
N GLY A 144 -14.85 17.22 -10.39
CA GLY A 144 -15.37 17.32 -11.75
C GLY A 144 -16.85 17.76 -11.83
N LEU A 145 -17.49 18.01 -10.68
CA LEU A 145 -18.88 18.49 -10.60
C LEU A 145 -19.00 19.98 -10.93
N VAL A 146 -17.89 20.73 -10.86
CA VAL A 146 -17.85 22.15 -11.26
C VAL A 146 -17.33 22.25 -12.70
N PRO A 147 -18.09 22.87 -13.61
CA PRO A 147 -17.66 23.10 -14.98
C PRO A 147 -16.57 24.18 -15.05
N LYS A 148 -15.32 23.80 -14.74
CA LYS A 148 -14.15 24.70 -14.71
C LYS A 148 -13.66 25.12 -16.09
N PHE A 149 -13.62 24.16 -17.01
CA PHE A 149 -13.01 24.37 -18.32
C PHE A 149 -13.99 25.00 -19.33
N ILE A 150 -15.29 24.74 -19.16
CA ILE A 150 -16.36 25.25 -20.03
C ILE A 150 -16.60 26.74 -19.76
N THR A 151 -16.49 27.17 -18.51
CA THR A 151 -16.69 28.57 -18.10
C THR A 151 -15.44 29.45 -18.31
N ARG A 152 -14.35 28.89 -18.84
CA ARG A 152 -13.12 29.65 -19.09
C ARG A 152 -13.35 30.68 -20.20
N LYS A 153 -12.80 31.89 -20.04
CA LYS A 153 -12.95 33.01 -21.00
C LYS A 153 -12.52 32.66 -22.43
N ASP A 154 -11.49 31.82 -22.55
CA ASP A 154 -10.91 31.41 -23.83
C ASP A 154 -11.50 30.10 -24.35
N PHE A 155 -12.62 29.64 -23.78
CA PHE A 155 -13.33 28.46 -24.28
C PHE A 155 -13.85 28.74 -25.71
N GLY A 156 -13.55 27.84 -26.64
CA GLY A 156 -13.88 28.01 -28.06
C GLY A 156 -13.00 29.02 -28.82
N ARG A 157 -12.06 29.73 -28.17
CA ARG A 157 -11.10 30.61 -28.84
C ARG A 157 -9.86 29.83 -29.27
N VAL A 158 -9.33 30.13 -30.46
CA VAL A 158 -8.06 29.58 -30.93
C VAL A 158 -6.93 30.16 -30.07
N PRO A 159 -6.10 29.32 -29.43
CA PRO A 159 -4.97 29.80 -28.64
C PRO A 159 -4.00 30.67 -29.44
N ALA A 160 -3.51 31.75 -28.83
CA ALA A 160 -2.63 32.73 -29.47
C ALA A 160 -1.37 32.11 -30.12
N TYR A 161 -0.82 31.06 -29.51
CA TYR A 161 0.36 30.36 -30.03
C TYR A 161 0.09 29.66 -31.38
N LEU A 162 -1.14 29.23 -31.65
CA LEU A 162 -1.50 28.65 -32.95
C LEU A 162 -1.61 29.73 -34.02
N GLN A 163 -2.15 30.91 -33.66
CA GLN A 163 -2.23 32.06 -34.57
C GLN A 163 -0.83 32.54 -34.98
N GLN A 164 0.11 32.60 -34.03
CA GLN A 164 1.51 32.94 -34.28
C GLN A 164 2.22 31.92 -35.18
N ARG A 165 1.84 30.64 -35.13
CA ARG A 165 2.46 29.58 -35.94
C ARG A 165 2.01 29.60 -37.41
N THR A 166 0.76 30.01 -37.67
CA THR A 166 0.21 30.15 -39.02
C THR A 166 0.79 31.32 -39.81
N HIS A 167 1.33 32.32 -39.12
CA HIS A 167 2.15 33.36 -39.73
C HIS A 167 3.62 33.03 -39.42
N PRO A 168 4.28 32.13 -40.18
CA PRO A 168 5.72 32.15 -40.18
C PRO A 168 6.08 33.58 -40.56
N SER A 169 6.69 34.32 -39.63
CA SER A 169 7.33 35.58 -39.95
C SER A 169 8.23 35.31 -41.13
N CYS A 170 7.83 35.75 -42.33
CA CYS A 170 8.68 35.71 -43.50
C CYS A 170 10.00 36.37 -43.10
N CYS A 171 11.06 35.57 -43.10
CA CYS A 171 12.43 36.07 -43.27
C CYS A 171 12.59 36.56 -44.70
#